data_AF-A0A915E4C7-F1
#
_entry.id   AF-A0A915E4C7-F1
#
_cell.length_a   1.000
_cell.length_b   1.000
_cell.length_c   1.000
_cell.angle_alpha   90.00
_cell.angle_beta   90.00
_cell.angle_gamma   90.00
#
_symmetry.space_group_name_H-M   'P 1'
#
loop_
_entity.id
_entity.type
_entity.pdbx_description
1 polymer ?
#
loop_
_entity_poly.entity_id
_entity_poly.type
_entity_poly.pdbx_seq_one_letter_code
_entity_poly.pdbx_strand_id
1 'polypeptide(L)'
;MPPSTRAKCAGCGAPFQCNNSSLPGFVPISLFEEVENNARKKLERQRNDYMCRRCYLQKEFNFLLNVNVCPVDYQALMGHLKLLQEALIILVVDMADLECSIHQDLPR
;
A
#
# COMPACT_ATOMS: atom_id res chain seq x y z
N MET A 1 1.83 8.62 -21.91
CA MET A 1 2.12 8.42 -20.48
C MET A 1 1.00 9.10 -19.70
N PRO A 2 0.30 8.42 -18.80
CA PRO A 2 -0.86 9.02 -18.12
C PRO A 2 -0.43 10.18 -17.20
N PRO A 3 -1.33 11.16 -16.94
CA PRO A 3 -1.02 12.27 -16.06
C PRO A 3 -0.79 11.76 -14.63
N SER A 4 0.46 11.84 -14.18
CA SER A 4 0.86 11.53 -12.81
C SER A 4 1.48 12.75 -12.17
N THR A 5 1.08 13.10 -10.95
CA THR A 5 1.72 14.23 -10.26
C THR A 5 3.10 13.83 -9.71
N ARG A 6 3.92 14.83 -9.37
CA ARG A 6 5.15 14.62 -8.59
C ARG A 6 4.87 14.32 -7.12
N ALA A 7 3.67 14.61 -6.63
CA ALA A 7 3.26 14.31 -5.26
C ALA A 7 3.00 12.81 -5.11
N LYS A 8 3.33 12.28 -3.92
CA LYS A 8 3.24 10.85 -3.61
C LYS A 8 2.28 10.61 -2.47
N CYS A 9 1.59 9.48 -2.53
CA CYS A 9 0.73 8.99 -1.45
C CYS A 9 1.54 8.81 -0.16
N ALA A 10 1.04 9.34 0.96
CA ALA A 10 1.69 9.22 2.26
C ALA A 10 1.75 7.76 2.78
N GLY A 11 0.82 6.91 2.35
CA GLY A 11 0.75 5.51 2.77
C GLY A 11 1.65 4.56 1.96
N CYS A 12 1.60 4.60 0.62
CA CYS A 12 2.31 3.65 -0.23
C CYS A 12 3.42 4.24 -1.11
N GLY A 13 3.64 5.56 -1.06
CA GLY A 13 4.66 6.25 -1.85
C GLY A 13 4.41 6.31 -3.36
N ALA A 14 3.31 5.74 -3.86
CA ALA A 14 2.97 5.81 -5.28
C ALA A 14 2.65 7.26 -5.71
N PRO A 15 3.05 7.70 -6.92
CA PRO A 15 2.65 8.99 -7.47
C PRO A 15 1.14 9.02 -7.70
N PHE A 16 0.48 10.15 -7.44
CA PHE A 16 -0.95 10.24 -7.67
C PHE A 16 -1.31 10.20 -9.15
N GLN A 17 -2.44 9.56 -9.47
CA GLN A 17 -3.06 9.50 -10.79
C GLN A 17 -4.59 9.42 -10.64
N CYS A 18 -5.33 9.80 -11.67
CA CYS A 18 -6.80 9.74 -11.70
C CYS A 18 -7.36 8.93 -12.88
N ASN A 19 -6.51 8.23 -13.63
CA ASN A 19 -6.90 7.58 -14.88
C ASN A 19 -7.36 6.13 -14.72
N ASN A 20 -6.86 5.40 -13.72
CA ASN A 20 -7.14 3.98 -13.56
C ASN A 20 -7.27 3.59 -12.09
N SER A 21 -8.49 3.23 -11.67
CA SER A 21 -8.78 2.85 -10.29
C SER A 21 -8.06 1.60 -9.79
N SER A 22 -7.57 0.77 -10.71
CA SER A 22 -6.87 -0.47 -10.38
C SER A 22 -5.36 -0.27 -10.22
N LEU A 23 -4.81 0.88 -10.64
CA LEU A 23 -3.38 1.17 -10.51
C LEU A 23 -3.06 1.90 -9.19
N PRO A 24 -1.84 1.72 -8.64
CA PRO A 24 -1.40 2.46 -7.46
C PRO A 24 -1.51 3.98 -7.64
N GLY A 25 -1.74 4.69 -6.54
CA GLY A 25 -1.83 6.16 -6.57
C GLY A 25 -3.17 6.71 -7.06
N PHE A 26 -4.16 5.87 -7.37
CA PHE A 26 -5.47 6.34 -7.81
C PHE A 26 -6.15 7.23 -6.78
N VAL A 27 -6.64 8.37 -7.24
CA VAL A 27 -7.56 9.27 -6.53
C VAL A 27 -8.64 9.77 -7.50
N PRO A 28 -9.84 10.14 -7.01
CA PRO A 28 -10.82 10.85 -7.83
C PRO A 28 -10.24 12.14 -8.44
N ILE A 29 -10.78 12.57 -9.58
CA ILE A 29 -10.24 13.73 -10.32
C ILE A 29 -10.26 15.03 -9.49
N SER A 30 -11.31 15.25 -8.69
CA SER A 30 -11.38 16.42 -7.80
C SER A 30 -10.21 16.46 -6.82
N LEU A 31 -9.91 15.33 -6.18
CA LEU A 31 -8.79 15.21 -5.24
C LEU A 31 -7.44 15.29 -5.97
N PHE A 32 -7.36 14.77 -7.21
CA PHE A 32 -6.15 14.87 -8.03
C PHE A 32 -5.79 16.33 -8.33
N GLU A 33 -6.77 17.15 -8.72
CA GLU A 33 -6.59 18.57 -9.00
C GLU A 33 -6.17 19.34 -7.73
N GLU A 34 -6.78 19.04 -6.59
CA GLU A 34 -6.37 19.60 -5.29
C GLU A 34 -4.91 19.26 -4.96
N VAL A 35 -4.53 17.98 -5.08
CA VAL A 35 -3.16 17.52 -4.84
C VAL A 35 -2.18 18.23 -5.78
N GLU A 36 -2.51 18.35 -7.06
CA GLU A 36 -1.65 18.98 -8.04
C GLU A 36 -1.47 20.49 -7.77
N ASN A 37 -2.56 21.19 -7.46
CA ASN A 37 -2.54 22.61 -7.14
C ASN A 37 -1.76 22.90 -5.84
N ASN A 38 -1.91 22.06 -4.81
CA ASN A 38 -1.16 22.18 -3.56
C ASN A 38 0.32 21.85 -3.74
N ALA A 39 0.66 20.84 -4.56
CA ALA A 39 2.04 20.51 -4.87
C ALA A 39 2.78 21.65 -5.60
N ARG A 40 2.07 22.42 -6.44
CA ARG A 40 2.62 23.59 -7.16
C ARG A 40 2.87 24.79 -6.24
N LYS A 41 2.09 24.94 -5.15
CA LYS A 41 2.16 26.09 -4.23
C LYS A 41 3.35 26.05 -3.26
N LYS A 42 4.19 24.99 -3.28
CA LYS A 42 5.46 24.86 -2.53
C LYS A 42 5.36 25.32 -1.07
N LEU A 43 4.23 25.04 -0.40
CA LEU A 43 4.07 25.31 1.02
C LEU A 43 4.75 24.17 1.79
N GLU A 44 6.06 24.31 2.01
CA GLU A 44 6.96 23.33 2.62
C GLU A 44 6.54 22.86 4.04
N ARG A 45 5.47 23.43 4.62
CA ARG A 45 5.02 23.18 5.99
C ARG A 45 3.70 22.42 6.11
N GLN A 46 2.98 22.22 5.02
CA GLN A 46 1.84 21.30 5.01
C GLN A 46 2.24 20.07 4.23
N ARG A 47 2.82 19.11 4.95
CA ARG A 47 2.88 17.73 4.50
C ARG A 47 1.43 17.26 4.43
N ASN A 48 0.75 17.56 3.32
CA ASN A 48 -0.61 17.11 3.13
C ASN A 48 -0.55 15.59 3.02
N ASP A 49 -1.03 14.90 4.05
CA ASP A 49 -1.09 13.45 4.15
C ASP A 49 -2.20 12.89 3.25
N TYR A 50 -2.22 13.33 1.98
CA TYR A 50 -3.10 12.78 0.98
C TYR A 50 -2.79 11.29 0.83
N MET A 51 -3.85 10.49 0.79
CA MET A 51 -3.78 9.05 0.59
C MET A 51 -4.47 8.68 -0.72
N CYS A 52 -3.91 7.72 -1.44
CA CYS A 52 -4.61 7.12 -2.57
C CYS A 52 -5.82 6.32 -2.06
N ARG A 53 -6.80 6.07 -2.93
CA ARG A 53 -8.03 5.34 -2.59
C ARG A 53 -7.74 4.05 -1.82
N ARG A 54 -6.74 3.28 -2.27
CA ARG A 54 -6.35 2.02 -1.62
C ARG A 54 -5.90 2.24 -0.18
N CYS A 55 -4.96 3.15 0.04
CA CYS A 55 -4.43 3.43 1.38
C CYS A 55 -5.48 4.06 2.29
N TYR A 56 -6.36 4.91 1.76
CA TYR A 56 -7.49 5.47 2.49
C TYR A 56 -8.46 4.38 2.94
N LEU A 57 -8.84 3.46 2.04
CA LEU A 57 -9.72 2.34 2.37
C LEU A 57 -9.11 1.39 3.39
N GLN A 58 -7.81 1.11 3.26
CA GLN A 58 -7.08 0.32 4.24
C GLN A 58 -7.06 0.99 5.61
N LYS A 59 -6.75 2.30 5.67
CA LYS A 59 -6.62 3.05 6.93
C LYS A 59 -7.96 3.27 7.64
N GLU A 60 -8.99 3.73 6.92
CA GLU A 60 -10.24 4.17 7.55
C GLU A 60 -11.26 3.05 7.70
N PHE A 61 -11.16 2.00 6.88
CA PHE A 61 -12.16 0.92 6.85
C PHE A 61 -11.55 -0.46 7.09
N ASN A 62 -10.26 -0.55 7.45
CA ASN A 62 -9.51 -1.81 7.56
C ASN A 62 -9.76 -2.72 6.34
N PHE A 63 -9.90 -2.10 5.15
CA PHE A 63 -10.28 -2.81 3.95
C PHE A 63 -9.12 -3.69 3.50
N LEU A 64 -9.19 -4.97 3.84
CA LEU A 64 -8.27 -5.99 3.35
C LEU A 64 -8.43 -6.06 1.82
N LEU A 65 -7.30 -5.95 1.11
CA LEU A 65 -7.29 -6.27 -0.31
C LEU A 65 -7.79 -7.70 -0.44
N ASN A 66 -8.78 -7.90 -1.29
CA ASN A 66 -9.47 -9.18 -1.47
C ASN A 66 -8.53 -10.19 -2.18
N VAL A 67 -7.48 -10.62 -1.50
CA VAL A 67 -6.57 -11.69 -1.92
C VAL A 67 -7.19 -12.98 -1.42
N ASN A 68 -8.22 -13.45 -2.12
CA ASN A 68 -8.77 -14.76 -1.86
C ASN A 68 -7.88 -15.79 -2.56
N VAL A 69 -7.11 -16.54 -1.77
CA VAL A 69 -6.43 -17.75 -2.26
C VAL A 69 -7.30 -18.93 -1.84
N CYS A 70 -7.81 -19.68 -2.82
CA CYS A 70 -8.53 -20.92 -2.52
C CYS A 70 -7.56 -21.90 -1.81
N PRO A 71 -7.99 -22.65 -0.79
CA PRO A 71 -7.12 -23.63 -0.12
C PRO A 71 -6.46 -24.63 -1.09
N VAL A 72 -7.16 -24.99 -2.18
CA VAL A 72 -6.64 -25.87 -3.23
C VAL A 72 -5.47 -25.21 -3.98
N ASP A 73 -5.62 -23.94 -4.35
CA ASP A 73 -4.58 -23.19 -5.06
C ASP A 73 -3.35 -22.98 -4.17
N TYR A 74 -3.56 -22.72 -2.88
CA TYR A 74 -2.47 -22.60 -1.91
C TYR A 74 -1.68 -23.92 -1.80
N GLN A 75 -2.38 -25.06 -1.67
CA GLN A 75 -1.74 -26.37 -1.62
C GLN A 75 -0.97 -26.70 -2.90
N ALA A 76 -1.54 -26.37 -4.06
CA ALA A 76 -0.88 -26.56 -5.35
C ALA A 76 0.39 -25.69 -5.48
N LEU A 77 0.34 -24.43 -5.05
CA LEU A 77 1.47 -23.51 -5.09
C LEU A 77 2.58 -23.94 -4.12
N MET A 78 2.23 -24.35 -2.90
CA MET A 78 3.18 -24.93 -1.93
C MET A 78 3.75 -26.26 -2.41
N GLY A 79 2.97 -27.06 -3.16
CA GLY A 79 3.40 -28.34 -3.73
C GLY A 79 4.56 -28.18 -4.71
N HIS A 80 4.56 -27.13 -5.54
CA HIS A 80 5.64 -26.86 -6.48
C HIS A 80 6.99 -26.56 -5.80
N LEU A 81 6.96 -25.97 -4.59
CA LEU A 81 8.19 -25.70 -3.83
C LEU A 81 8.93 -27.00 -3.46
N LYS A 82 8.22 -28.12 -3.33
CA LYS A 82 8.82 -29.45 -3.04
C LYS A 82 9.58 -30.04 -4.22
N LEU A 83 9.35 -29.53 -5.45
CA LEU A 83 10.05 -29.98 -6.65
C LEU A 83 11.41 -29.29 -6.81
N LEU A 84 11.65 -28.21 -6.06
CA LEU A 84 12.91 -27.49 -6.05
C LEU A 84 13.90 -28.23 -5.15
N GLN A 85 15.10 -28.50 -5.66
CA GLN A 85 16.14 -29.22 -4.93
C GLN A 85 16.65 -28.40 -3.72
N GLU A 86 16.62 -27.07 -3.83
CA GLU A 86 16.87 -26.11 -2.76
C GLU A 86 15.89 -24.94 -2.90
N ALA A 87 15.22 -24.58 -1.80
CA ALA A 87 14.30 -23.44 -1.76
C ALA A 87 14.44 -22.68 -0.45
N LEU A 88 14.51 -21.35 -0.55
CA LEU A 88 14.46 -20.45 0.61
C LEU A 88 13.08 -19.82 0.70
N ILE A 89 12.37 -20.09 1.79
CA ILE A 89 11.07 -19.51 2.08
C ILE A 89 11.27 -18.40 3.12
N ILE A 90 10.96 -17.17 2.75
CA ILE A 90 11.02 -16.00 3.65
C ILE A 90 9.60 -15.63 4.04
N LEU A 91 9.26 -15.89 5.30
CA LEU A 91 8.02 -15.39 5.90
C LEU A 91 8.29 -14.02 6.51
N VAL A 92 7.75 -12.97 5.89
CA VAL A 92 7.82 -11.61 6.43
C VAL A 92 6.55 -11.35 7.22
N VAL A 93 6.70 -11.10 8.52
CA VAL A 93 5.62 -10.73 9.43
C VAL A 93 5.96 -9.36 10.01
N ASP A 94 5.00 -8.42 9.95
CA ASP A 94 5.12 -7.20 10.73
C ASP A 94 4.77 -7.52 12.18
N MET A 95 5.77 -7.44 13.06
CA MET A 95 5.55 -7.70 14.47
C MET A 95 4.64 -6.64 15.09
N ALA A 96 4.60 -5.40 14.59
CA ALA A 96 3.75 -4.35 15.17
C ALA A 96 2.24 -4.58 14.93
N ASP A 97 1.88 -5.45 13.99
CA ASP A 97 0.48 -5.80 13.69
C ASP A 97 -0.07 -6.94 14.57
N LEU A 98 0.76 -7.50 15.47
CA LEU A 98 0.34 -8.51 16.45
C LEU A 98 0.00 -7.83 17.78
N GLU A 99 -1.18 -8.11 18.32
CA GLU A 99 -1.55 -7.59 19.65
C GLU A 99 -0.52 -8.01 20.71
N CYS A 100 -0.05 -7.05 21.50
CA CYS A 100 0.91 -7.25 22.60
C CYS A 100 2.30 -7.81 22.20
N SER A 101 2.69 -7.75 20.93
CA SER A 101 3.97 -8.27 20.42
C SER A 101 5.19 -7.37 20.66
N ILE A 102 4.97 -6.07 20.91
CA ILE A 102 6.04 -5.10 21.12
C ILE A 102 6.52 -5.20 22.57
N HIS A 103 7.77 -5.64 22.74
CA HIS A 103 8.41 -5.72 24.05
C HIS A 103 8.57 -4.32 24.66
N GLN A 104 8.21 -4.18 25.95
CA GLN A 104 8.10 -2.87 26.62
C GLN A 104 9.44 -2.11 26.70
N ASP A 105 10.57 -2.81 26.60
CA ASP A 105 11.92 -2.25 26.73
C ASP A 105 12.58 -1.85 25.40
N LEU A 106 11.88 -1.91 24.27
CA LEU A 106 12.43 -1.44 23.01
C LEU A 106 12.57 0.10 23.02
N PRO A 107 13.69 0.65 22.51
CA PRO A 107 13.86 2.11 22.43
C PRO A 107 12.79 2.71 21.51
N ARG A 108 12.19 3.81 21.98
CA ARG A 108 11.21 4.60 21.23
C ARG A 108 11.87 5.48 20.17
#